data_AF-A0A1H3PEA5-F1
#
_entry.id   AF-A0A1H3PEA5-F1
#
_cell.length_a   1.000
_cell.length_b   1.000
_cell.length_c   1.000
_cell.angle_alpha   90.00
_cell.angle_beta   90.00
_cell.angle_gamma   90.00
#
_symmetry.space_group_name_H-M   'P 1'
#
loop_
_entity.id
_entity.type
_entity.pdbx_description
1 polymer ?
#
loop_
_entity_poly.entity_id
_entity_poly.type
_entity_poly.pdbx_seq_one_letter_code
_entity_poly.pdbx_strand_id
1 'polypeptide(L)'
;MPERKRTEAGTFVETVTLEDVRDVFDEIRGPVVTSSDVSDRLGCTTEAARQKLTRLYDRGEVDKRKTGRTVIYWRAGEEDARADAVEPAAETPADTTNAESGCTRDESEDLAEDVRQYLETTDTPPKTEHGRSAIVDVFRYLREHGTTKTGELQDEIYTGYTDEWGSARTMWNALSRYLEDVPGIEKGGYGEWAYTGDESVRDELGL
;
A
#
# COMPACT_ATOMS: atom_id res chain seq x y z
N MET A 1 -26.65 6.71 -37.78
CA MET A 1 -26.52 7.58 -36.59
C MET A 1 -27.67 7.26 -35.65
N PRO A 2 -27.46 6.66 -34.47
CA PRO A 2 -28.48 6.66 -33.43
C PRO A 2 -28.09 7.57 -32.26
N GLU A 3 -29.13 8.13 -31.65
CA GLU A 3 -29.14 9.33 -30.82
C GLU A 3 -28.60 9.06 -29.41
N ARG A 4 -27.58 9.82 -29.00
CA ARG A 4 -27.08 9.84 -27.63
C ARG A 4 -27.95 10.76 -26.79
N LYS A 5 -28.87 10.20 -25.99
CA LYS A 5 -29.58 10.95 -24.94
C LYS A 5 -28.57 11.38 -23.86
N ARG A 6 -28.36 12.68 -23.74
CA ARG A 6 -27.76 13.31 -22.55
C ARG A 6 -28.86 13.58 -21.54
N THR A 7 -28.59 13.30 -20.27
CA THR A 7 -29.34 13.89 -19.14
C THR A 7 -28.47 14.95 -18.48
N GLU A 8 -29.14 15.97 -17.96
CA GLU A 8 -28.55 17.26 -17.55
C GLU A 8 -28.10 17.29 -16.08
N ALA A 9 -28.01 16.13 -15.43
CA ALA A 9 -27.48 15.99 -14.08
C ALA A 9 -26.23 15.12 -14.15
N GLY A 10 -25.10 15.61 -13.61
CA GLY A 10 -23.83 14.90 -13.48
C GLY A 10 -23.88 13.70 -12.53
N THR A 11 -24.92 12.88 -12.61
CA THR A 11 -25.12 11.67 -11.83
C THR A 11 -24.84 10.49 -12.75
N PHE A 12 -23.75 9.79 -12.46
CA PHE A 12 -23.37 8.52 -13.06
C PHE A 12 -24.58 7.58 -13.09
N VAL A 13 -25.05 7.22 -14.29
CA VAL A 13 -25.81 5.99 -14.44
C VAL A 13 -24.76 4.87 -14.40
N GLU A 14 -24.86 4.02 -13.39
CA GLU A 14 -24.04 2.84 -13.20
C GLU A 14 -24.38 1.77 -14.27
N THR A 15 -24.15 2.09 -15.55
CA THR A 15 -24.31 1.12 -16.65
C THR A 15 -23.11 0.18 -16.74
N VAL A 16 -22.04 0.48 -16.01
CA VAL A 16 -20.81 -0.29 -16.03
C VAL A 16 -20.36 -0.46 -14.59
N THR A 17 -20.26 -1.69 -14.13
CA THR A 17 -19.81 -2.05 -12.79
C THR A 17 -18.28 -2.18 -12.76
N LEU A 18 -17.70 -2.44 -11.59
CA LEU A 18 -16.27 -2.75 -11.47
C LEU A 18 -15.96 -4.16 -11.97
N GLU A 19 -16.90 -5.09 -11.80
CA GLU A 19 -16.83 -6.45 -12.33
C GLU A 19 -16.79 -6.43 -13.86
N ASP A 20 -17.65 -5.64 -14.51
CA ASP A 20 -17.61 -5.47 -15.98
C ASP A 20 -16.24 -4.97 -16.47
N VAL A 21 -15.57 -4.11 -15.70
CA VAL A 21 -14.22 -3.62 -16.04
C VAL A 21 -13.16 -4.70 -15.85
N ARG A 22 -13.34 -5.61 -14.88
CA ARG A 22 -12.42 -6.73 -14.67
C ARG A 22 -12.52 -7.76 -15.79
N ASP A 23 -13.72 -8.02 -16.30
CA ASP A 23 -13.95 -9.00 -17.36
C ASP A 23 -13.28 -8.57 -18.69
N VAL A 24 -13.10 -7.26 -18.91
CA VAL A 24 -12.35 -6.74 -20.07
C VAL A 24 -10.92 -7.31 -20.17
N PHE A 25 -10.27 -7.58 -19.04
CA PHE A 25 -8.92 -8.15 -19.02
C PHE A 25 -8.87 -9.59 -19.57
N ASP A 26 -9.97 -10.35 -19.50
CA ASP A 26 -10.05 -11.71 -20.07
C ASP A 26 -10.37 -11.69 -21.57
N GLU A 27 -10.98 -10.60 -22.05
CA GLU A 27 -11.44 -10.49 -23.44
C GLU A 27 -10.41 -9.84 -24.38
N ILE A 28 -9.52 -8.99 -23.85
CA ILE A 28 -8.47 -8.34 -24.63
C ILE A 28 -7.28 -9.29 -24.79
N ARG A 29 -6.84 -9.47 -26.04
CA ARG A 29 -5.60 -10.20 -26.33
C ARG A 29 -4.38 -9.39 -25.88
N GLY A 30 -3.85 -9.73 -24.71
CA GLY A 30 -2.59 -9.23 -24.19
C GLY A 30 -2.65 -8.99 -22.67
N PRO A 31 -1.52 -9.06 -21.96
CA PRO A 31 -1.50 -8.93 -20.50
C PRO A 31 -1.81 -7.51 -20.00
N VAL A 32 -2.03 -6.56 -20.92
CA VAL A 32 -2.08 -5.13 -20.62
C VAL A 32 -3.29 -4.48 -21.28
N VAL A 33 -3.97 -3.63 -20.52
CA VAL A 33 -5.19 -2.92 -20.91
C VAL A 33 -5.02 -1.42 -20.65
N THR A 34 -5.54 -0.56 -21.53
CA THR A 34 -5.59 0.90 -21.34
C THR A 34 -7.00 1.39 -21.00
N SER A 35 -7.12 2.62 -20.50
CA SER A 35 -8.43 3.25 -20.27
C SER A 35 -9.24 3.40 -21.57
N SER A 36 -8.56 3.52 -22.72
CA SER A 36 -9.22 3.55 -24.03
C SER A 36 -9.85 2.20 -24.36
N ASP A 37 -9.11 1.10 -24.17
CA ASP A 37 -9.62 -0.25 -24.45
C ASP A 37 -10.86 -0.59 -23.61
N VAL A 38 -10.84 -0.23 -22.32
CA VAL A 38 -11.99 -0.37 -21.43
C VAL A 38 -13.17 0.49 -21.87
N SER A 39 -12.91 1.73 -22.29
CA SER A 39 -13.97 2.63 -22.75
C SER A 39 -14.62 2.15 -24.04
N ASP A 40 -13.82 1.65 -24.98
CA ASP A 40 -14.27 1.09 -26.25
C ASP A 40 -15.10 -0.18 -26.01
N ARG A 41 -14.67 -1.03 -25.08
CA ARG A 41 -15.35 -2.31 -24.82
C ARG A 41 -16.67 -2.17 -24.06
N LEU A 42 -16.69 -1.28 -23.07
CA LEU A 42 -17.84 -1.08 -22.18
C LEU A 42 -18.76 0.06 -22.65
N GLY A 43 -18.41 0.73 -23.75
CA GLY A 43 -19.18 1.84 -24.31
C GLY A 43 -19.30 3.05 -23.37
N CYS A 44 -18.36 3.19 -22.43
CA CYS A 44 -18.35 4.29 -21.46
C CYS A 44 -17.35 5.39 -21.88
N THR A 45 -17.30 6.50 -21.14
CA THR A 45 -16.30 7.54 -21.41
C THR A 45 -14.93 7.10 -20.91
N THR A 46 -13.85 7.54 -21.58
CA THR A 46 -12.47 7.24 -21.16
C THR A 46 -12.17 7.72 -19.73
N GLU A 47 -12.71 8.86 -19.32
CA GLU A 47 -12.58 9.33 -17.93
C GLU A 47 -13.33 8.44 -16.92
N ALA A 48 -14.51 7.90 -17.28
CA ALA A 48 -15.22 6.94 -16.42
C ALA A 48 -14.48 5.61 -16.32
N ALA A 49 -13.93 5.11 -17.43
CA ALA A 49 -13.06 3.94 -17.46
C ALA A 49 -11.82 4.15 -16.59
N ARG A 50 -11.14 5.29 -16.74
CA ARG A 50 -9.99 5.68 -15.93
C ARG A 50 -10.32 5.74 -14.45
N GLN A 51 -11.43 6.37 -14.08
CA GLN A 51 -11.84 6.46 -12.67
C GLN A 51 -12.13 5.08 -12.06
N LYS A 52 -12.71 4.15 -12.82
CA LYS A 52 -12.95 2.78 -12.36
C LYS A 52 -11.69 1.95 -12.27
N LEU A 53 -10.79 2.07 -13.24
CA LEU A 53 -9.46 1.46 -13.19
C LEU A 53 -8.63 1.99 -12.03
N THR A 54 -8.74 3.29 -11.70
CA THR A 54 -8.14 3.85 -10.49
C THR A 54 -8.74 3.21 -9.23
N ARG A 55 -10.06 3.04 -9.15
CA ARG A 55 -10.69 2.34 -8.00
C ARG A 55 -10.27 0.88 -7.88
N LEU A 56 -10.16 0.15 -9.01
CA LEU A 56 -9.64 -1.22 -9.03
C LEU A 56 -8.18 -1.27 -8.61
N TYR A 57 -7.39 -0.29 -9.04
CA TYR A 57 -6.02 -0.12 -8.59
C TYR A 57 -6.01 0.08 -7.09
N ASP A 58 -6.77 1.04 -6.55
CA ASP A 58 -6.89 1.35 -5.12
C ASP A 58 -7.27 0.10 -4.29
N ARG A 59 -8.10 -0.79 -4.83
CA ARG A 59 -8.48 -2.08 -4.23
C ARG A 59 -7.43 -3.19 -4.34
N GLY A 60 -6.38 -3.00 -5.13
CA GLY A 60 -5.32 -3.99 -5.36
C GLY A 60 -5.68 -5.07 -6.36
N GLU A 61 -6.74 -4.88 -7.15
CA GLU A 61 -7.20 -5.87 -8.12
C GLU A 61 -6.47 -5.75 -9.47
N VAL A 62 -5.89 -4.57 -9.74
CA VAL A 62 -5.07 -4.28 -10.93
C VAL A 62 -3.86 -3.45 -10.52
N ASP A 63 -2.75 -3.61 -11.24
CA ASP A 63 -1.58 -2.73 -11.15
C ASP A 63 -1.55 -1.79 -12.36
N LYS A 64 -0.76 -0.71 -12.29
CA LYS A 64 -0.67 0.33 -13.32
C LYS A 64 0.76 0.81 -13.51
N ARG A 65 1.12 1.11 -14.76
CA ARG A 65 2.37 1.79 -15.11
C ARG A 65 2.11 2.89 -16.11
N LYS A 66 2.89 3.96 -15.99
CA LYS A 66 2.92 5.04 -16.98
C LYS A 66 4.06 4.79 -17.96
N THR A 67 3.71 4.65 -19.24
CA THR A 67 4.66 4.51 -20.35
C THR A 67 4.51 5.72 -21.27
N GLY A 68 5.41 6.69 -21.14
CA GLY A 68 5.34 7.96 -21.85
C GLY A 68 4.05 8.72 -21.53
N ARG A 69 3.16 8.85 -22.52
CA ARG A 69 1.85 9.52 -22.37
C ARG A 69 0.71 8.56 -22.04
N THR A 70 0.95 7.26 -22.11
CA THR A 70 -0.07 6.22 -21.95
C THR A 70 0.03 5.61 -20.56
N VAL A 71 -1.12 5.38 -19.91
CA VAL A 71 -1.20 4.59 -18.68
C VAL A 71 -1.73 3.22 -19.07
N ILE A 72 -1.01 2.20 -18.64
CA ILE A 72 -1.32 0.80 -18.83
C ILE A 72 -1.69 0.16 -17.50
N TYR A 73 -2.63 -0.78 -17.53
CA TYR A 73 -3.14 -1.53 -16.39
C TYR A 73 -3.06 -3.03 -16.66
N TRP A 74 -2.79 -3.85 -15.65
CA TRP A 74 -2.80 -5.32 -15.73
C TRP A 74 -3.34 -5.92 -14.41
N ARG A 75 -3.74 -7.19 -14.39
CA ARG A 75 -4.22 -7.83 -13.16
C ARG A 75 -3.07 -8.05 -12.17
N ALA A 76 -3.34 -7.83 -10.89
CA ALA A 76 -2.39 -8.17 -9.83
C ALA A 76 -2.44 -9.70 -9.58
N GLY A 77 -1.34 -10.41 -9.89
CA GLY A 77 -1.22 -11.89 -9.97
C GLY A 77 -1.70 -12.45 -11.33
N GLU A 78 -0.92 -13.10 -12.19
CA GLU A 78 0.03 -14.23 -12.03
C GLU A 78 1.43 -14.00 -12.69
N GLU A 79 1.80 -12.78 -13.10
CA GLU A 79 3.03 -12.52 -13.87
C GLU A 79 4.07 -11.58 -13.21
N ASP A 80 4.03 -11.39 -11.88
CA ASP A 80 5.16 -10.78 -11.13
C ASP A 80 6.44 -11.65 -11.14
N ALA A 81 6.38 -12.86 -11.73
CA ALA A 81 7.50 -13.81 -11.80
C ALA A 81 8.54 -13.51 -12.89
N ARG A 82 8.53 -12.35 -13.58
CA ARG A 82 9.52 -12.07 -14.64
C ARG A 82 10.00 -10.62 -14.67
N ALA A 83 10.49 -10.11 -13.55
CA ALA A 83 11.28 -8.89 -13.59
C ALA A 83 12.44 -8.75 -12.60
N ASP A 84 12.88 -9.77 -11.85
CA ASP A 84 14.16 -9.67 -11.13
C ASP A 84 14.86 -11.03 -11.01
N ALA A 85 15.69 -11.35 -12.01
CA ALA A 85 16.70 -12.39 -11.91
C ALA A 85 18.07 -11.70 -11.93
N VAL A 86 18.58 -11.35 -10.75
CA VAL A 86 20.01 -11.17 -10.50
C VAL A 86 20.37 -12.14 -9.36
N GLU A 87 21.32 -13.01 -9.67
CA GLU A 87 21.64 -14.21 -8.92
C GLU A 87 22.24 -13.95 -7.52
N PRO A 88 22.04 -14.87 -6.55
CA PRO A 88 22.57 -14.77 -5.21
C PRO A 88 24.03 -15.24 -5.14
N ALA A 89 24.89 -14.41 -4.54
CA ALA A 89 26.26 -14.77 -4.22
C ALA A 89 26.43 -15.00 -2.71
N ALA A 90 26.86 -16.22 -2.41
CA ALA A 90 27.72 -16.65 -1.30
C ALA A 90 27.09 -16.95 0.08
N GLU A 91 27.62 -18.04 0.62
CA GLU A 91 27.17 -18.85 1.73
C GLU A 91 27.74 -18.37 3.09
N THR A 92 26.94 -18.64 4.13
CA THR A 92 27.16 -18.93 5.58
C THR A 92 28.60 -19.20 6.09
N PRO A 93 28.93 -19.02 7.40
CA PRO A 93 28.27 -19.75 8.50
C PRO A 93 28.11 -19.03 9.85
N ALA A 94 27.27 -19.65 10.69
CA ALA A 94 27.05 -19.37 12.10
C ALA A 94 28.33 -19.53 12.95
N ASP A 95 28.47 -18.71 14.00
CA ASP A 95 28.89 -19.22 15.29
C ASP A 95 28.32 -18.39 16.46
N THR A 96 28.05 -19.16 17.50
CA THR A 96 27.46 -18.93 18.81
C THR A 96 28.28 -17.96 19.64
N THR A 97 27.65 -17.12 20.47
CA THR A 97 27.98 -17.07 21.91
C THR A 97 26.98 -16.25 22.71
N ASN A 98 26.49 -16.90 23.75
CA ASN A 98 25.68 -16.39 24.84
C ASN A 98 26.53 -15.41 25.67
N ALA A 99 26.05 -14.19 25.91
CA ALA A 99 26.60 -13.31 26.93
C ALA A 99 25.51 -12.35 27.42
N GLU A 100 25.05 -12.60 28.64
CA GLU A 100 24.31 -11.62 29.45
C GLU A 100 25.10 -10.30 29.48
N SER A 101 24.45 -9.18 29.18
CA SER A 101 24.90 -7.84 29.60
C SER A 101 23.73 -6.88 29.54
N GLY A 102 23.38 -6.34 30.71
CA GLY A 102 22.37 -5.30 30.83
C GLY A 102 22.86 -3.91 30.43
N CYS A 103 21.88 -3.02 30.28
CA CYS A 103 21.97 -1.56 30.33
C CYS A 103 22.61 -0.85 29.13
N THR A 104 21.81 -0.58 28.11
CA THR A 104 21.14 0.73 27.94
C THR A 104 19.72 0.44 27.52
N ARG A 105 18.70 0.90 28.28
CA ARG A 105 17.34 0.98 27.73
C ARG A 105 17.45 1.93 26.57
N ASP A 106 17.38 1.39 25.36
CA ASP A 106 17.50 2.18 24.15
C ASP A 106 16.25 3.08 24.15
N GLU A 107 16.43 4.41 24.25
CA GLU A 107 15.32 5.36 24.14
C GLU A 107 14.55 5.16 22.81
N SER A 108 15.11 4.37 21.88
CA SER A 108 14.43 3.93 20.68
C SER A 108 13.41 2.81 20.83
N GLU A 109 13.64 1.84 21.72
CA GLU A 109 12.65 0.79 22.01
C GLU A 109 11.49 1.34 22.85
N ASP A 110 11.77 2.27 23.77
CA ASP A 110 10.75 2.94 24.59
C ASP A 110 9.68 3.61 23.71
N LEU A 111 10.10 4.40 22.71
CA LEU A 111 9.15 5.17 21.90
C LEU A 111 8.22 4.29 21.04
N ALA A 112 8.74 3.18 20.51
CA ALA A 112 7.93 2.23 19.74
C ALA A 112 6.92 1.50 20.64
N GLU A 113 7.32 1.21 21.88
CA GLU A 113 6.44 0.61 22.89
C GLU A 113 5.41 1.60 23.43
N ASP A 114 5.77 2.88 23.57
CA ASP A 114 4.87 3.98 23.92
C ASP A 114 3.80 4.20 22.83
N VAL A 115 4.19 4.18 21.54
CA VAL A 115 3.24 4.24 20.41
C VAL A 115 2.31 3.02 20.43
N ARG A 116 2.84 1.82 20.69
CA ARG A 116 2.01 0.62 20.86
C ARG A 116 1.01 0.79 22.01
N GLN A 117 1.47 1.27 23.16
CA GLN A 117 0.64 1.50 24.34
C GLN A 117 -0.43 2.57 24.08
N TYR A 118 -0.10 3.62 23.33
CA TYR A 118 -1.05 4.64 22.88
C TYR A 118 -2.15 4.03 22.01
N LEU A 119 -1.79 3.16 21.05
CA LEU A 119 -2.76 2.46 20.20
C LEU A 119 -3.65 1.49 21.00
N GLU A 120 -3.12 0.88 22.06
CA GLU A 120 -3.89 0.02 22.99
C GLU A 120 -4.83 0.84 23.89
N THR A 121 -4.39 2.01 24.35
CA THR A 121 -5.14 2.87 25.28
C THR A 121 -6.25 3.66 24.57
N THR A 122 -5.99 4.11 23.35
CA THR A 122 -6.87 5.03 22.62
C THR A 122 -7.97 4.29 21.83
N ASP A 123 -8.10 2.96 22.00
CA ASP A 123 -8.96 2.06 21.20
C ASP A 123 -8.85 2.37 19.68
N THR A 124 -7.67 2.84 19.25
CA THR A 124 -7.47 3.34 17.90
C THR A 124 -7.20 2.14 17.00
N PRO A 125 -8.03 1.91 15.96
CA PRO A 125 -7.92 0.74 15.10
C PRO A 125 -6.60 0.75 14.31
N PRO A 126 -6.07 -0.42 13.89
CA PRO A 126 -6.77 -1.69 13.68
C PRO A 126 -7.03 -2.50 14.95
N LYS A 127 -8.22 -3.11 15.02
CA LYS A 127 -8.66 -3.94 16.15
C LYS A 127 -7.94 -5.30 16.25
N THR A 128 -7.05 -5.61 15.30
CA THR A 128 -6.30 -6.85 15.23
C THR A 128 -4.89 -6.63 15.78
N GLU A 129 -4.39 -7.63 16.53
CA GLU A 129 -3.03 -7.59 17.09
C GLU A 129 -1.98 -7.44 15.99
N HIS A 130 -2.04 -8.26 14.94
CA HIS A 130 -1.14 -8.17 13.79
C HIS A 130 -1.20 -6.84 13.04
N GLY A 131 -2.37 -6.17 13.02
CA GLY A 131 -2.48 -4.84 12.43
C GLY A 131 -1.76 -3.79 13.27
N ARG A 132 -1.85 -3.88 14.59
CA ARG A 132 -1.14 -2.96 15.51
C ARG A 132 0.37 -3.20 15.44
N SER A 133 0.79 -4.46 15.45
CA SER A 133 2.21 -4.80 15.28
C SER A 133 2.76 -4.28 13.95
N ALA A 134 1.99 -4.40 12.86
CA ALA A 134 2.43 -3.86 11.57
C ALA A 134 2.55 -2.33 11.56
N ILE A 135 1.69 -1.58 12.29
CA ILE A 135 1.87 -0.13 12.46
C ILE A 135 3.15 0.19 13.22
N VAL A 136 3.43 -0.55 14.30
CA VAL A 136 4.65 -0.36 15.10
C VAL A 136 5.90 -0.68 14.27
N ASP A 137 5.85 -1.69 13.41
CA ASP A 137 6.96 -2.00 12.51
C ASP A 137 7.13 -0.91 11.43
N VAL A 138 6.04 -0.35 10.90
CA VAL A 138 6.10 0.82 10.01
C VAL A 138 6.75 2.01 10.70
N PHE A 139 6.35 2.29 11.95
CA PHE A 139 6.94 3.35 12.75
C PHE A 139 8.44 3.15 12.95
N ARG A 140 8.85 1.94 13.34
CA ARG A 140 10.27 1.58 13.53
C ARG A 140 11.07 1.79 12.24
N TYR A 141 10.55 1.29 11.12
CA TYR A 141 11.22 1.43 9.82
C TYR A 141 11.34 2.91 9.39
N LEU A 142 10.26 3.69 9.54
CA LEU A 142 10.28 5.11 9.20
C LEU A 142 11.25 5.90 10.06
N ARG A 143 11.41 5.53 11.33
CA ARG A 143 12.40 6.15 12.20
C ARG A 143 13.84 5.84 11.77
N GLU A 144 14.12 4.61 11.37
CA GLU A 144 15.47 4.19 10.92
C GLU A 144 15.84 4.82 9.57
N HIS A 145 14.88 4.93 8.65
CA HIS A 145 15.12 5.36 7.26
C HIS A 145 14.73 6.83 6.99
N GLY A 146 13.99 7.47 7.90
CA GLY A 146 13.54 8.87 7.82
C GLY A 146 12.42 9.11 6.82
N THR A 147 12.68 8.92 5.52
CA THR A 147 11.68 9.06 4.45
C THR A 147 11.83 7.95 3.44
N THR A 148 10.74 7.26 3.16
CA THR A 148 10.72 6.14 2.22
C THR A 148 9.50 6.19 1.31
N LYS A 149 9.56 5.43 0.22
CA LYS A 149 8.43 5.24 -0.68
C LYS A 149 7.46 4.22 -0.10
N THR A 150 6.19 4.45 -0.35
CA THR A 150 5.09 3.57 0.05
C THR A 150 5.31 2.14 -0.47
N GLY A 151 5.81 1.93 -1.69
CA GLY A 151 6.07 0.58 -2.20
C GLY A 151 7.20 -0.14 -1.46
N GLU A 152 8.32 0.55 -1.23
CA GLU A 152 9.47 -0.01 -0.49
C GLU A 152 9.09 -0.35 0.96
N LEU A 153 8.32 0.55 1.60
CA LEU A 153 7.76 0.34 2.94
C LEU A 153 6.75 -0.81 2.99
N GLN A 154 5.92 -0.96 1.96
CA GLN A 154 4.94 -2.05 1.88
C GLN A 154 5.61 -3.41 1.81
N ASP A 155 6.60 -3.56 0.93
CA ASP A 155 7.26 -4.84 0.66
C ASP A 155 8.09 -5.29 1.86
N GLU A 156 8.81 -4.36 2.50
CA GLU A 156 9.59 -4.64 3.70
C GLU A 156 8.68 -5.15 4.83
N ILE A 157 7.65 -4.40 5.18
CA ILE A 157 6.76 -4.74 6.30
C ILE A 157 6.00 -6.03 5.97
N TYR A 158 5.54 -6.22 4.74
CA TYR A 158 4.77 -7.40 4.36
C TYR A 158 5.56 -8.70 4.51
N THR A 159 6.88 -8.67 4.33
CA THR A 159 7.73 -9.86 4.48
C THR A 159 7.58 -10.52 5.86
N GLY A 160 7.29 -9.73 6.91
CA GLY A 160 7.01 -10.24 8.26
C GLY A 160 5.58 -10.74 8.51
N TYR A 161 4.64 -10.48 7.58
CA TYR A 161 3.20 -10.74 7.77
C TYR A 161 2.56 -11.52 6.59
N THR A 162 3.38 -12.22 5.80
CA THR A 162 2.90 -13.01 4.65
C THR A 162 1.91 -14.11 5.01
N ASP A 163 1.95 -14.64 6.24
CA ASP A 163 1.02 -15.64 6.75
C ASP A 163 -0.34 -15.05 7.16
N GLU A 164 -0.37 -13.80 7.60
CA GLU A 164 -1.55 -13.12 8.14
C GLU A 164 -2.33 -12.33 7.06
N TRP A 165 -1.65 -11.95 5.99
CA TRP A 165 -2.24 -11.15 4.90
C TRP A 165 -1.98 -11.80 3.55
N GLY A 166 -3.00 -11.83 2.69
CA GLY A 166 -2.87 -12.37 1.35
C GLY A 166 -2.06 -11.51 0.37
N SER A 167 -1.78 -10.24 0.71
CA SER A 167 -0.89 -9.38 -0.08
C SER A 167 -0.40 -8.16 0.70
N ALA A 168 0.79 -7.65 0.33
CA ALA A 168 1.38 -6.42 0.87
C ALA A 168 0.43 -5.22 0.75
N ARG A 169 -0.25 -5.11 -0.40
CA ARG A 169 -1.17 -4.02 -0.71
C ARG A 169 -2.47 -4.09 0.11
N THR A 170 -3.01 -5.28 0.37
CA THR A 170 -4.21 -5.46 1.21
C THR A 170 -3.90 -5.06 2.65
N MET A 171 -2.76 -5.51 3.18
CA MET A 171 -2.26 -5.10 4.49
C MET A 171 -2.12 -3.57 4.54
N TRP A 172 -1.44 -3.00 3.55
CA TRP A 172 -1.21 -1.56 3.50
C TRP A 172 -2.47 -0.72 3.41
N ASN A 173 -3.46 -1.12 2.62
CA ASN A 173 -4.74 -0.42 2.54
C ASN A 173 -5.44 -0.41 3.91
N ALA A 174 -5.28 -1.48 4.69
CA ALA A 174 -5.82 -1.53 6.04
C ALA A 174 -5.06 -0.63 7.03
N LEU A 175 -3.75 -0.47 6.86
CA LEU A 175 -2.86 0.30 7.74
C LEU A 175 -2.80 1.79 7.39
N SER A 176 -2.64 2.14 6.10
CA SER A 176 -2.36 3.50 5.61
C SER A 176 -3.38 4.57 6.01
N ARG A 177 -4.63 4.18 6.21
CA ARG A 177 -5.69 5.06 6.74
C ARG A 177 -5.48 5.48 8.20
N TYR A 178 -4.67 4.74 8.95
CA TYR A 178 -4.37 4.98 10.36
C TYR A 178 -2.96 5.50 10.58
N LEU A 179 -2.07 5.37 9.60
CA LEU A 179 -0.70 5.91 9.71
C LEU A 179 -0.69 7.43 9.91
N GLU A 180 -1.66 8.16 9.36
CA GLU A 180 -1.79 9.62 9.57
C GLU A 180 -2.30 9.96 10.99
N ASP A 181 -2.86 9.00 11.72
CA ASP A 181 -3.31 9.16 13.11
C ASP A 181 -2.23 8.71 14.12
N VAL A 182 -1.10 8.17 13.63
CA VAL A 182 -0.01 7.67 14.48
C VAL A 182 0.97 8.80 14.75
N PRO A 183 1.32 9.05 16.03
CA PRO A 183 2.23 10.10 16.38
C PRO A 183 3.57 10.03 15.62
N GLY A 184 3.93 11.17 15.04
CA GLY A 184 5.14 11.39 14.23
C GLY A 184 5.30 10.62 12.92
N ILE A 185 4.23 10.02 12.40
CA ILE A 185 4.17 9.57 11.01
C ILE A 185 3.42 10.61 10.20
N GLU A 186 4.08 11.14 9.17
CA GLU A 186 3.46 12.08 8.24
C GLU A 186 3.46 11.55 6.81
N LYS A 187 2.36 11.84 6.12
CA LYS A 187 2.27 11.62 4.68
C LYS A 187 3.02 12.72 3.95
N GLY A 188 4.09 12.35 3.26
CA GLY A 188 4.91 13.26 2.48
C GLY A 188 4.33 13.49 1.08
N GLY A 189 5.18 13.30 0.06
CA GLY A 189 4.81 13.39 -1.35
C GLY A 189 3.89 12.27 -1.84
N TYR A 190 3.67 12.21 -3.15
CA TYR A 190 2.78 11.22 -3.75
C TYR A 190 3.29 9.79 -3.52
N GLY A 191 2.74 9.13 -2.51
CA GLY A 191 3.16 7.79 -2.11
C GLY A 191 4.47 7.77 -1.31
N GLU A 192 4.75 8.81 -0.53
CA GLU A 192 5.91 8.85 0.37
C GLU A 192 5.45 9.04 1.81
N TRP A 193 6.18 8.44 2.74
CA TRP A 193 5.96 8.57 4.18
C TRP A 193 7.24 9.04 4.83
N ALA A 194 7.08 9.98 5.76
CA ALA A 194 8.17 10.62 6.47
C ALA A 194 7.95 10.49 7.98
N TYR A 195 9.05 10.33 8.68
CA TYR A 195 9.11 10.41 10.13
C TYR A 195 9.41 11.85 10.55
N THR A 196 8.58 12.41 11.42
CA THR A 196 8.72 13.81 11.86
C THR A 196 9.84 14.00 12.88
N GLY A 197 10.31 12.92 13.51
CA GLY A 197 11.36 12.92 14.52
C GLY A 197 10.86 12.57 15.93
N ASP A 198 11.78 12.05 16.74
CA ASP A 198 11.50 11.54 18.09
C ASP A 198 11.02 12.64 19.06
N GLU A 199 11.35 13.91 18.80
CA GLU A 199 10.90 15.03 19.64
C GLU A 199 9.42 15.33 19.44
N SER A 200 8.94 15.32 18.18
CA SER A 200 7.53 15.52 17.85
C SER A 200 6.63 14.42 18.40
N VAL A 201 7.09 13.16 18.33
CA VAL A 201 6.35 12.01 18.88
C VAL A 201 6.19 12.14 20.39
N ARG A 202 7.25 12.54 21.11
CA ARG A 202 7.17 12.74 22.57
C ARG A 202 6.22 13.87 22.96
N ASP A 203 6.22 14.97 22.21
CA ASP A 203 5.29 16.09 22.43
C ASP A 203 3.82 15.64 22.26
N GLU A 204 3.52 14.87 21.20
CA GLU A 204 2.17 14.34 20.94
C GLU A 204 1.72 13.29 21.97
N LEU A 205 2.65 12.47 22.48
CA LEU A 205 2.39 11.49 23.53
C LEU A 205 2.40 12.10 24.95
N GLY A 206 2.88 13.34 25.10
CA GLY A 206 2.99 14.04 26.38
C GLY A 206 4.07 13.48 27.32
N LEU A 207 5.16 12.96 26.76
CA LEU A 207 6.30 12.36 27.47
C LEU A 207 7.41 13.36 27.81
#